data_AF-A0A098BVH4-F1
#
_entry.id   AF-A0A098BVH4-F1
#
_cell.length_a   1.000
_cell.length_b   1.000
_cell.length_c   1.000
_cell.angle_alpha   90.00
_cell.angle_beta   90.00
_cell.angle_gamma   90.00
#
_symmetry.space_group_name_H-M   'P 1'
#
loop_
_entity.id
_entity.type
_entity.pdbx_description
1 polymer ?
#
loop_
_entity_poly.entity_id
_entity_poly.type
_entity_poly.pdbx_seq_one_letter_code
_entity_poly.pdbx_strand_id
1 'polypeptide(L)'
;RPPQPPVYLFLIDVTVNSVNSGLLDIICNCIKKLLPMNNDINNKKSFDSRTLISIITFDSTIHFYNLNPDLKQPQMLVVPDLADIFIPLPDDILVNAHECQNNINMLLDNLPIIWKDNKITDSCAGNAIKAAFMLLKKVGGKIMLFLSSIPNIGDMPVSLTRESKNTAKIKYKNIYTANQPSNNVVDIKLKEMELLNPLNNLYSDLAQSLTQYQILVDLFACPINQLDLATIYPLIKNSGGTLYFYPQFNIHQYSEKIKEEIFFALTTEAAWESVMRIRIS
;
A
#
# COMPACT_ATOMS: atom_id res chain seq x y z
N ARG A 1 10.92 -22.75 11.81
CA ARG A 1 11.44 -21.53 12.48
C ARG A 1 10.54 -21.22 13.68
N PRO A 2 11.04 -20.58 14.75
CA PRO A 2 10.16 -20.08 15.80
C PRO A 2 9.16 -19.07 15.20
N PRO A 3 7.96 -18.91 15.81
CA PRO A 3 6.94 -18.00 15.31
C PRO A 3 7.49 -16.58 15.26
N GLN A 4 7.43 -15.98 14.07
CA GLN A 4 7.92 -14.63 13.84
C GLN A 4 7.05 -13.61 14.59
N PRO A 5 7.62 -12.48 15.02
CA PRO A 5 6.82 -11.39 15.56
C PRO A 5 5.87 -10.82 14.49
N PRO A 6 4.72 -10.25 14.87
CA PRO A 6 3.92 -9.44 13.97
C PRO A 6 4.74 -8.26 13.45
N VAL A 7 4.65 -7.98 12.15
CA VAL A 7 5.36 -6.86 11.52
C VAL A 7 4.38 -6.00 10.72
N TYR A 8 4.38 -4.71 11.00
CA TYR A 8 3.57 -3.71 10.29
C TYR A 8 4.46 -2.67 9.62
N LEU A 9 4.37 -2.56 8.30
CA LEU A 9 5.06 -1.55 7.52
C LEU A 9 4.04 -0.57 6.96
N PHE A 10 4.12 0.69 7.39
CA PHE A 10 3.29 1.77 6.88
C PHE A 10 4.01 2.41 5.69
N LEU A 11 3.44 2.23 4.49
CA LEU A 11 3.97 2.76 3.24
C LEU A 11 3.07 3.92 2.81
N ILE A 12 3.53 5.15 3.06
CA ILE A 12 2.68 6.35 3.06
C ILE A 12 3.03 7.25 1.87
N ASP A 13 2.05 7.50 1.01
CA ASP A 13 2.13 8.51 -0.04
C ASP A 13 2.23 9.92 0.58
N VAL A 14 3.27 10.68 0.21
CA VAL A 14 3.50 12.07 0.62
C VAL A 14 3.53 13.03 -0.57
N THR A 15 3.01 12.61 -1.72
CA THR A 15 2.78 13.49 -2.87
C THR A 15 1.84 14.65 -2.49
N VAL A 16 1.86 15.70 -3.31
CA VAL A 16 1.03 16.89 -3.14
C VAL A 16 -0.46 16.58 -2.96
N ASN A 17 -0.97 15.52 -3.60
CA ASN A 17 -2.36 15.09 -3.46
C ASN A 17 -2.65 14.54 -2.05
N SER A 18 -1.76 13.72 -1.52
CA SER A 18 -1.90 13.14 -0.17
C SER A 18 -1.82 14.23 0.91
N VAL A 19 -0.89 15.18 0.75
CA VAL A 19 -0.72 16.30 1.70
C VAL A 19 -1.91 17.25 1.64
N ASN A 20 -2.25 17.77 0.45
CA ASN A 20 -3.32 18.78 0.32
C ASN A 20 -4.71 18.25 0.65
N SER A 21 -4.95 16.95 0.48
CA SER A 21 -6.23 16.33 0.86
C SER A 21 -6.39 16.13 2.37
N GLY A 22 -5.33 16.35 3.17
CA GLY A 22 -5.31 16.09 4.61
C GLY A 22 -5.27 14.59 4.95
N LEU A 23 -5.01 13.73 3.97
CA LEU A 23 -4.89 12.28 4.16
C LEU A 23 -3.69 11.94 5.07
N LEU A 24 -2.54 12.57 4.81
CA LEU A 24 -1.32 12.36 5.59
C LEU A 24 -1.53 12.64 7.09
N ASP A 25 -2.21 13.73 7.43
CA ASP A 25 -2.55 14.08 8.82
C ASP A 25 -3.43 13.02 9.48
N ILE A 26 -4.43 12.50 8.77
CA ILE A 26 -5.31 11.46 9.33
C ILE A 26 -4.51 10.18 9.59
N ILE A 27 -3.70 9.75 8.63
CA ILE A 27 -2.87 8.54 8.75
C ILE A 27 -1.94 8.66 9.96
N CYS A 28 -1.19 9.77 10.06
CA CYS A 28 -0.24 9.98 11.14
C CYS A 28 -0.94 9.99 12.51
N ASN A 29 -2.06 10.69 12.62
CA ASN A 29 -2.85 10.75 13.85
C ASN A 29 -3.44 9.38 14.24
N CYS A 30 -3.91 8.59 13.27
CA CYS A 30 -4.43 7.25 13.51
C CYS A 30 -3.34 6.32 14.01
N ILE A 31 -2.22 6.24 13.29
CA ILE A 31 -1.09 5.37 13.63
C ILE A 31 -0.57 5.73 15.03
N LYS A 32 -0.39 7.02 15.32
CA LYS A 32 0.08 7.51 16.63
C LYS A 32 -0.86 7.15 17.77
N LYS A 33 -2.17 7.25 17.56
CA LYS A 33 -3.16 6.87 18.58
C LYS A 33 -3.19 5.36 18.84
N LEU A 34 -2.84 4.56 17.84
CA LEU A 34 -2.93 3.10 17.89
C LEU A 34 -1.65 2.46 18.47
N LEU A 35 -0.48 3.02 18.19
CA LEU A 35 0.81 2.42 18.54
C LEU A 35 1.45 3.04 19.79
N PRO A 36 1.95 2.19 20.71
CA PRO A 36 1.21 1.10 21.31
C PRO A 36 0.32 1.67 22.42
N MET A 37 -0.99 1.50 22.27
CA MET A 37 -1.91 1.53 23.41
C MET A 37 -1.56 0.36 24.35
N ASN A 38 -0.70 0.62 25.34
CA ASN A 38 -0.55 -0.21 26.54
C ASN A 38 -1.53 0.20 27.65
N ASN A 39 -2.43 1.15 27.40
CA ASN A 39 -3.32 1.73 28.41
C ASN A 39 -4.81 1.46 28.13
N ASP A 40 -5.13 0.31 27.52
CA ASP A 40 -6.52 -0.14 27.57
C ASP A 40 -6.81 -0.60 29.02
N ILE A 41 -7.77 0.04 29.68
CA ILE A 41 -8.13 -0.16 31.10
C ILE A 41 -8.50 -1.63 31.41
N ASN A 42 -8.77 -2.41 30.36
CA ASN A 42 -9.18 -3.81 30.42
C ASN A 42 -8.05 -4.84 30.15
N ASN A 43 -6.77 -4.45 30.09
CA ASN A 43 -5.62 -5.36 29.91
C ASN A 43 -5.63 -6.23 28.63
N LYS A 44 -6.42 -5.90 27.61
CA LYS A 44 -6.31 -6.52 26.28
C LYS A 44 -5.22 -5.79 25.50
N LYS A 45 -4.02 -6.37 25.44
CA LYS A 45 -2.94 -5.88 24.57
C LYS A 45 -3.37 -6.02 23.11
N SER A 46 -3.53 -4.92 22.38
CA SER A 46 -3.80 -4.95 20.94
C SER A 46 -2.57 -5.35 20.12
N PHE A 47 -1.36 -5.19 20.68
CA PHE A 47 -0.10 -5.53 20.01
C PHE A 47 0.81 -6.40 20.91
N ASP A 48 1.49 -7.37 20.29
CA ASP A 48 2.53 -8.16 20.96
C ASP A 48 3.72 -7.26 21.33
N SER A 49 4.32 -7.46 22.50
CA SER A 49 5.60 -6.84 22.92
C SER A 49 6.72 -6.94 21.89
N ARG A 50 6.69 -7.97 21.03
CA ARG A 50 7.70 -8.19 19.98
C ARG A 50 7.33 -7.52 18.65
N THR A 51 6.21 -6.82 18.56
CA THR A 51 5.72 -6.21 17.32
C THR A 51 6.77 -5.29 16.72
N LEU A 52 7.12 -5.54 15.47
CA LEU A 52 8.03 -4.70 14.71
C LEU A 52 7.25 -3.74 13.82
N ILE A 53 7.81 -2.55 13.64
CA ILE A 53 7.24 -1.50 12.82
C ILE A 53 8.29 -0.85 11.94
N SER A 54 7.85 -0.47 10.75
CA SER A 54 8.58 0.43 9.86
C SER A 54 7.63 1.46 9.29
N ILE A 55 8.11 2.69 9.15
CA ILE A 55 7.41 3.75 8.40
C ILE A 55 8.30 4.10 7.21
N ILE A 56 7.73 4.10 6.02
CA ILE A 56 8.38 4.53 4.77
C ILE A 56 7.42 5.49 4.09
N THR A 57 7.93 6.63 3.63
CA THR A 57 7.14 7.54 2.80
C THR A 57 7.66 7.55 1.38
N PHE A 58 6.82 7.93 0.42
CA PHE A 58 7.23 8.04 -0.97
C PHE A 58 6.50 9.16 -1.71
N ASP A 59 7.20 9.75 -2.66
CA ASP A 59 6.67 10.60 -3.72
C ASP A 59 7.36 10.24 -5.05
N SER A 60 8.15 11.15 -5.64
CA SER A 60 9.11 10.83 -6.69
C SER A 60 10.31 10.01 -6.21
N THR A 61 10.57 9.99 -4.89
CA THR A 61 11.67 9.26 -4.26
C THR A 61 11.18 8.47 -3.04
N ILE A 62 12.01 7.56 -2.51
CA ILE A 62 11.67 6.73 -1.35
C ILE A 62 12.39 7.30 -0.12
N HIS A 63 11.67 7.43 1.00
CA HIS A 63 12.23 7.93 2.25
C HIS A 63 12.07 6.90 3.35
N PHE A 64 13.21 6.45 3.87
CA PHE A 64 13.29 5.61 5.06
C PHE A 64 13.52 6.47 6.30
N TYR A 65 13.14 5.97 7.46
CA TYR A 65 13.34 6.66 8.73
C TYR A 65 14.11 5.76 9.69
N ASN A 66 15.25 6.25 10.17
CA ASN A 66 15.97 5.63 11.27
C ASN A 66 15.23 5.99 12.57
N LEU A 67 14.73 4.95 13.24
CA LEU A 67 13.91 5.04 14.44
C LEU A 67 14.64 4.52 15.69
N ASN A 68 15.96 4.30 15.60
CA ASN A 68 16.79 3.78 16.68
C ASN A 68 16.55 4.58 17.98
N PRO A 69 16.28 3.91 19.12
CA PRO A 69 15.88 4.57 20.37
C PRO A 69 16.97 5.43 21.00
N ASP A 70 18.24 5.23 20.63
CA ASP A 70 19.38 6.02 21.11
C ASP A 70 19.46 7.40 20.44
N LEU A 71 18.71 7.61 19.35
CA LEU A 71 18.62 8.90 18.68
C LEU A 71 17.70 9.85 19.44
N LYS A 72 18.14 11.11 19.58
CA LYS A 72 17.32 12.21 20.14
C LYS A 72 16.12 12.57 19.26
N GLN A 73 16.23 12.32 17.96
CA GLN A 73 15.18 12.55 16.97
C GLN A 73 15.35 11.58 15.80
N PRO A 74 14.26 11.16 15.13
CA PRO A 74 14.31 10.35 13.92
C PRO A 74 15.13 11.00 12.81
N GLN A 75 15.82 10.20 12.01
CA GLN A 75 16.58 10.67 10.84
C GLN A 75 15.94 10.15 9.56
N MET A 76 15.77 11.03 8.56
CA MET A 76 15.25 10.66 7.25
C MET A 76 16.41 10.31 6.31
N LEU A 77 16.31 9.14 5.66
CA LEU A 77 17.28 8.62 4.70
C LEU A 77 16.59 8.53 3.33
N VAL A 78 17.02 9.38 2.39
CA VAL A 78 16.39 9.51 1.07
C VAL A 78 17.10 8.61 0.06
N VAL A 79 16.33 7.81 -0.67
CA VAL A 79 16.77 6.97 -1.78
C VAL A 79 16.15 7.50 -3.07
N PRO A 80 16.88 8.34 -3.83
CA PRO A 80 16.37 8.96 -5.05
C PRO A 80 16.52 8.08 -6.30
N ASP A 81 17.45 7.12 -6.28
CA ASP A 81 17.66 6.22 -7.42
C ASP A 81 16.61 5.10 -7.41
N LEU A 82 15.69 5.15 -8.37
CA LEU A 82 14.64 4.15 -8.53
C LEU A 82 15.10 2.92 -9.30
N ALA A 83 16.23 2.99 -10.02
CA ALA A 83 16.75 1.87 -10.79
C ALA A 83 17.53 0.88 -9.91
N ASP A 84 18.21 1.37 -8.88
CA ASP A 84 18.99 0.55 -7.93
C ASP A 84 18.57 0.84 -6.48
N ILE A 85 17.41 0.29 -6.09
CA ILE A 85 16.86 0.45 -4.74
C ILE A 85 17.67 -0.38 -3.75
N PHE A 86 18.07 0.24 -2.64
CA PHE A 86 18.66 -0.43 -1.49
C PHE A 86 17.98 -0.01 -0.18
N ILE A 87 18.20 -0.80 0.88
CA ILE A 87 17.66 -0.53 2.22
C ILE A 87 18.77 0.08 3.09
N PRO A 88 18.70 1.38 3.43
CA PRO A 88 19.74 2.03 4.22
C PRO A 88 19.57 1.70 5.71
N LEU A 89 20.53 1.00 6.34
CA LEU A 89 20.45 0.60 7.77
C LEU A 89 19.20 -0.25 8.11
N PRO A 90 19.09 -1.49 7.62
CA PRO A 90 17.89 -2.32 7.81
C PRO A 90 17.43 -2.51 9.27
N ASP A 91 18.39 -2.67 10.19
CA ASP A 91 18.12 -2.94 11.61
C ASP A 91 17.58 -1.69 12.35
N ASP A 92 17.88 -0.50 11.84
CA ASP A 92 17.45 0.77 12.42
C ASP A 92 16.14 1.32 11.80
N ILE A 93 15.69 0.73 10.69
CA ILE A 93 14.40 1.05 10.04
C ILE A 93 13.28 0.16 10.58
N LEU A 94 13.53 -1.14 10.68
CA LEU A 94 12.55 -2.11 11.16
C LEU A 94 12.75 -2.36 12.66
N VAL A 95 12.07 -1.55 13.47
CA VAL A 95 12.33 -1.45 14.91
C VAL A 95 11.20 -2.04 15.76
N ASN A 96 11.48 -2.32 17.03
CA ASN A 96 10.44 -2.72 17.98
C ASN A 96 9.53 -1.53 18.34
N ALA A 97 8.22 -1.70 18.19
CA ALA A 97 7.24 -0.63 18.39
C ALA A 97 7.17 -0.13 19.85
N HIS A 98 7.42 -0.99 20.83
CA HIS A 98 7.42 -0.59 22.25
C HIS A 98 8.69 0.14 22.64
N GLU A 99 9.85 -0.33 22.18
CA GLU A 99 11.15 0.27 22.51
C GLU A 99 11.33 1.63 21.84
N CYS A 100 10.86 1.77 20.60
CA CYS A 100 11.08 2.97 19.78
C CYS A 100 9.90 3.95 19.80
N GLN A 101 8.97 3.80 20.74
CA GLN A 101 7.70 4.54 20.75
C GLN A 101 7.86 6.06 20.74
N ASN A 102 8.85 6.58 21.46
CA ASN A 102 9.11 8.03 21.48
C ASN A 102 9.49 8.55 20.09
N ASN A 103 10.38 7.86 19.39
CA ASN A 103 10.84 8.25 18.05
C ASN A 103 9.75 8.06 17.00
N ILE A 104 8.94 7.00 17.10
CA ILE A 104 7.76 6.81 16.25
C ILE A 104 6.79 7.99 16.41
N ASN A 105 6.46 8.38 17.65
CA ASN A 105 5.56 9.50 17.90
C ASN A 105 6.12 10.82 17.36
N MET A 106 7.41 11.10 17.61
CA MET A 106 8.07 12.29 17.08
C MET A 106 8.04 12.30 15.55
N LEU A 107 8.27 11.16 14.89
CA LEU A 107 8.18 11.09 13.44
C LEU A 107 6.76 11.40 12.95
N LEU A 108 5.75 10.75 13.53
CA LEU A 108 4.36 10.92 13.12
C LEU A 108 3.84 12.35 13.34
N ASP A 109 4.29 13.05 14.39
CA ASP A 109 3.98 14.47 14.59
C ASP A 109 4.65 15.37 13.55
N ASN A 110 5.86 15.02 13.13
CA ASN A 110 6.65 15.85 12.21
C ASN A 110 6.34 15.57 10.74
N LEU A 111 5.85 14.39 10.36
CA LEU A 111 5.60 14.04 8.95
C LEU A 111 4.70 15.05 8.22
N PRO A 112 3.53 15.46 8.74
CA PRO A 112 2.71 16.47 8.09
C PRO A 112 3.42 17.83 7.97
N ILE A 113 4.30 18.18 8.92
CA ILE A 113 5.07 19.42 8.93
C ILE A 113 6.16 19.39 7.85
N ILE A 114 6.91 18.28 7.76
CA ILE A 114 8.00 18.06 6.80
C ILE A 114 7.46 18.17 5.37
N TRP A 115 6.30 17.57 5.10
CA TRP A 115 5.74 17.45 3.76
C TRP A 115 4.72 18.53 3.40
N LYS A 116 4.43 19.47 4.31
CA LYS A 116 3.37 20.50 4.14
C LYS A 116 3.43 21.26 2.82
N ASP A 117 4.64 21.64 2.40
CA ASP A 117 4.86 22.44 1.19
C ASP A 117 5.31 21.57 -0.01
N ASN A 118 5.15 20.24 0.07
CA ASN A 118 5.50 19.35 -1.03
C ASN A 118 4.62 19.59 -2.25
N LYS A 119 5.26 19.78 -3.41
CA LYS A 119 4.59 20.02 -4.70
C LYS A 119 4.79 18.88 -5.69
N ILE A 120 5.46 17.81 -5.28
CA ILE A 120 5.71 16.66 -6.15
C ILE A 120 4.40 15.92 -6.42
N THR A 121 4.06 15.81 -7.70
CA THR A 121 2.92 15.04 -8.19
C THR A 121 3.28 13.60 -8.53
N ASP A 122 4.55 13.34 -8.79
CA ASP A 122 5.02 12.03 -9.21
C ASP A 122 5.03 11.04 -8.06
N SER A 123 4.69 9.80 -8.37
CA SER A 123 4.54 8.70 -7.41
C SER A 123 5.30 7.48 -7.92
N CYS A 124 6.35 7.10 -7.19
CA CYS A 124 7.15 5.90 -7.38
C CYS A 124 6.64 4.72 -6.54
N ALA A 125 5.32 4.64 -6.29
CA ALA A 125 4.73 3.66 -5.38
C ALA A 125 5.17 2.21 -5.67
N GLY A 126 5.36 1.84 -6.95
CA GLY A 126 5.83 0.50 -7.31
C GLY A 126 7.22 0.20 -6.77
N ASN A 127 8.16 1.14 -6.88
CA ASN A 127 9.49 1.05 -6.28
C ASN A 127 9.40 1.02 -4.74
N ALA A 128 8.51 1.83 -4.16
CA ALA A 128 8.29 1.86 -2.72
C ALA A 128 7.78 0.50 -2.18
N ILE A 129 6.90 -0.19 -2.92
CA ILE A 129 6.46 -1.56 -2.57
C ILE A 129 7.62 -2.55 -2.70
N LYS A 130 8.48 -2.42 -3.72
CA LYS A 130 9.70 -3.25 -3.86
C LYS A 130 10.67 -3.03 -2.70
N ALA A 131 10.89 -1.79 -2.26
CA ALA A 131 11.67 -1.47 -1.08
C ALA A 131 11.08 -2.12 0.18
N ALA A 132 9.77 -1.97 0.39
CA ALA A 132 9.07 -2.61 1.50
C ALA A 132 9.21 -4.15 1.47
N PHE A 133 9.11 -4.75 0.28
CA PHE A 133 9.37 -6.18 0.08
C PHE A 133 10.79 -6.57 0.50
N MET A 134 11.81 -5.83 0.05
CA MET A 134 13.21 -6.10 0.40
C MET A 134 13.45 -6.04 1.91
N LEU A 135 12.84 -5.08 2.61
CA LEU A 135 12.93 -4.93 4.06
C LEU A 135 12.26 -6.10 4.79
N LEU A 136 11.06 -6.49 4.37
CA LEU A 136 10.26 -7.52 5.05
C LEU A 136 10.65 -8.96 4.69
N LYS A 137 11.36 -9.18 3.58
CA LYS A 137 11.68 -10.50 3.01
C LYS A 137 12.22 -11.52 4.02
N LYS A 138 12.95 -11.08 5.05
CA LYS A 138 13.55 -11.96 6.08
C LYS A 138 12.54 -12.46 7.11
N VAL A 139 11.55 -11.64 7.48
CA VAL A 139 10.64 -11.90 8.60
C VAL A 139 9.24 -12.28 8.09
N GLY A 140 8.77 -11.62 7.03
CA GLY A 140 7.36 -11.57 6.65
C GLY A 140 6.67 -10.35 7.28
N GLY A 141 5.38 -10.16 7.02
CA GLY A 141 4.64 -9.06 7.63
C GLY A 141 3.51 -8.51 6.77
N LYS A 142 2.99 -7.36 7.18
CA LYS A 142 1.91 -6.64 6.51
C LYS A 142 2.39 -5.28 6.07
N ILE A 143 2.17 -4.99 4.79
CA ILE A 143 2.34 -3.66 4.22
C ILE A 143 0.96 -2.99 4.23
N MET A 144 0.86 -1.82 4.85
CA MET A 144 -0.30 -0.94 4.74
C MET A 144 0.07 0.19 3.78
N LEU A 145 -0.36 0.06 2.54
CA LEU A 145 -0.11 1.02 1.47
C LEU A 145 -1.21 2.07 1.46
N PHE A 146 -0.85 3.32 1.71
CA PHE A 146 -1.72 4.48 1.54
C PHE A 146 -1.36 5.17 0.24
N LEU A 147 -2.32 5.27 -0.67
CA LEU A 147 -2.10 5.75 -2.03
C LEU A 147 -3.15 6.80 -2.40
N SER A 148 -2.72 8.02 -2.71
CA SER A 148 -3.58 9.09 -3.21
C SER A 148 -3.27 9.45 -4.65
N SER A 149 -1.99 9.40 -5.03
CA SER A 149 -1.54 9.63 -6.40
C SER A 149 -1.38 8.34 -7.17
N ILE A 150 -1.59 8.42 -8.48
CA ILE A 150 -1.42 7.29 -9.39
C ILE A 150 0.08 6.98 -9.50
N PRO A 151 0.51 5.73 -9.34
CA PRO A 151 1.90 5.35 -9.61
C PRO A 151 2.23 5.67 -11.07
N ASN A 152 3.08 6.65 -11.32
CA ASN A 152 3.31 7.19 -12.68
C ASN A 152 4.77 7.15 -13.13
N ILE A 153 5.71 6.96 -12.19
CA ILE A 153 7.14 6.83 -12.48
C ILE A 153 7.72 5.54 -11.90
N GLY A 154 8.90 5.17 -12.40
CA GLY A 154 9.64 4.01 -11.93
C GLY A 154 9.01 2.69 -12.36
N ASP A 155 9.09 1.70 -11.49
CA ASP A 155 8.60 0.35 -11.72
C ASP A 155 7.10 0.24 -11.51
N MET A 156 6.47 -0.60 -12.33
CA MET A 156 5.03 -0.89 -12.27
C MET A 156 4.15 0.38 -12.35
N PRO A 157 4.39 1.28 -13.33
CA PRO A 157 3.54 2.44 -13.51
C PRO A 157 2.13 2.00 -13.92
N VAL A 158 1.15 2.79 -13.49
CA VAL A 158 -0.27 2.58 -13.74
C VAL A 158 -0.75 3.63 -14.72
N SER A 159 -1.34 3.18 -15.82
CA SER A 159 -1.82 4.08 -16.86
C SER A 159 -3.12 4.76 -16.44
N LEU A 160 -3.19 6.09 -16.60
CA LEU A 160 -4.41 6.90 -16.46
C LEU A 160 -5.47 6.51 -17.49
N THR A 161 -5.02 6.18 -18.70
CA THR A 161 -5.89 5.80 -19.80
C THR A 161 -5.57 4.38 -20.22
N ARG A 162 -6.59 3.53 -20.24
CA ARG A 162 -6.54 2.24 -20.94
C ARG A 162 -6.75 2.50 -22.42
N GLU A 163 -5.83 3.25 -23.05
CA GLU A 163 -5.82 3.36 -24.50
C GLU A 163 -5.55 1.95 -25.06
N SER A 164 -6.50 1.43 -25.83
CA SER A 164 -6.41 0.10 -26.44
C SER A 164 -5.31 0.10 -27.51
N LYS A 165 -4.04 0.14 -27.11
CA LYS A 165 -2.95 0.36 -28.06
C LYS A 165 -2.67 -0.84 -28.96
N ASN A 166 -3.29 -2.02 -28.81
CA ASN A 166 -3.07 -3.11 -29.78
C ASN A 166 -4.10 -4.25 -29.94
N THR A 167 -5.35 -4.16 -29.45
CA THR A 167 -6.29 -5.32 -29.54
C THR A 167 -7.66 -5.01 -30.16
N ALA A 168 -7.91 -3.77 -30.56
CA ALA A 168 -9.21 -3.36 -31.13
C ALA A 168 -9.53 -3.95 -32.52
N LYS A 169 -8.60 -4.69 -33.16
CA LYS A 169 -8.84 -5.19 -34.53
C LYS A 169 -9.46 -6.58 -34.65
N ILE A 170 -9.50 -7.44 -33.61
CA ILE A 170 -9.96 -8.85 -33.83
C ILE A 170 -10.85 -9.47 -32.74
N LYS A 171 -10.90 -9.00 -31.48
CA LYS A 171 -11.51 -9.80 -30.39
C LYS A 171 -13.02 -9.67 -30.12
N TYR A 172 -13.70 -8.61 -30.57
CA TYR A 172 -15.13 -8.39 -30.23
C TYR A 172 -16.01 -8.38 -31.47
N LYS A 173 -16.00 -9.49 -32.21
CA LYS A 173 -17.02 -9.70 -33.25
C LYS A 173 -18.30 -10.17 -32.56
N ASN A 174 -19.33 -9.34 -32.63
CA ASN A 174 -20.64 -9.63 -32.04
C ASN A 174 -21.22 -10.92 -32.66
N ILE A 175 -21.43 -11.97 -31.85
CA ILE A 175 -21.78 -13.32 -32.33
C ILE A 175 -23.19 -13.33 -32.98
N TYR A 176 -24.05 -12.38 -32.61
CA TYR A 176 -25.41 -12.27 -33.13
C TYR A 176 -25.52 -11.57 -34.51
N THR A 177 -24.45 -10.94 -35.00
CA THR A 177 -24.44 -10.22 -36.30
C THR A 177 -23.31 -10.65 -37.23
N ALA A 178 -22.65 -11.78 -36.93
CA ALA A 178 -21.46 -12.28 -37.62
C ALA A 178 -21.64 -12.58 -39.12
N ASN A 179 -22.89 -12.65 -39.62
CA ASN A 179 -23.21 -12.95 -41.02
C ASN A 179 -23.39 -11.71 -41.91
N GLN A 180 -23.17 -10.48 -41.41
CA GLN A 180 -23.15 -9.28 -42.26
C GLN A 180 -21.72 -8.72 -42.41
N PRO A 181 -21.22 -8.53 -43.64
CA PRO A 181 -19.80 -8.24 -43.90
C PRO A 181 -19.36 -6.81 -43.54
N SER A 182 -20.21 -5.98 -42.92
CA SER A 182 -19.99 -4.53 -42.81
C SER A 182 -20.12 -3.90 -41.42
N ASN A 183 -20.22 -4.68 -40.34
CA ASN A 183 -20.46 -4.09 -39.01
C ASN A 183 -19.33 -4.39 -38.01
N ASN A 184 -18.44 -3.41 -37.82
CA ASN A 184 -17.52 -3.29 -36.69
C ASN A 184 -18.28 -2.96 -35.38
N VAL A 185 -19.37 -3.67 -35.09
CA VAL A 185 -20.14 -3.48 -33.86
C VAL A 185 -19.44 -4.25 -32.76
N VAL A 186 -18.64 -3.54 -31.97
CA VAL A 186 -17.98 -4.04 -30.76
C VAL A 186 -19.07 -4.41 -29.74
N ASP A 187 -19.02 -5.62 -29.19
CA ASP A 187 -19.89 -5.98 -28.07
C ASP A 187 -19.45 -5.21 -26.82
N ILE A 188 -20.30 -4.25 -26.41
CA ILE A 188 -20.04 -3.33 -25.30
C ILE A 188 -19.81 -4.11 -23.99
N LYS A 189 -20.52 -5.22 -23.77
CA LYS A 189 -20.36 -6.03 -22.55
C LYS A 189 -19.01 -6.72 -22.46
N LEU A 190 -18.50 -7.25 -23.58
CA LEU A 190 -17.17 -7.86 -23.61
C LEU A 190 -16.08 -6.81 -23.35
N LYS A 191 -16.26 -5.60 -23.88
CA LYS A 191 -15.36 -4.47 -23.62
C LYS A 191 -15.35 -4.05 -22.15
N GLU A 192 -16.53 -3.99 -21.50
CA GLU A 192 -16.62 -3.70 -20.06
C GLU A 192 -15.91 -4.75 -19.21
N MET A 193 -16.10 -6.03 -19.50
CA MET A 193 -15.43 -7.12 -18.78
C MET A 193 -13.90 -7.04 -18.87
N GLU A 194 -13.36 -6.62 -20.00
CA GLU A 194 -11.91 -6.48 -20.15
C GLU A 194 -11.32 -5.30 -19.39
N LEU A 195 -12.07 -4.22 -19.18
CA LEU A 195 -11.62 -3.11 -18.34
C LEU A 195 -11.45 -3.54 -16.86
N LEU A 196 -12.07 -4.65 -16.46
CA LEU A 196 -11.91 -5.24 -15.13
C LEU A 196 -10.66 -6.14 -15.00
N ASN A 197 -10.04 -6.53 -16.11
CA ASN A 197 -8.79 -7.28 -16.08
C ASN A 197 -7.62 -6.33 -15.80
N PRO A 198 -6.54 -6.78 -15.13
CA PRO A 198 -5.35 -5.96 -15.00
C PRO A 198 -4.73 -5.68 -16.38
N LEU A 199 -4.15 -4.48 -16.56
CA LEU A 199 -3.52 -4.10 -17.83
C LEU A 199 -2.28 -4.94 -18.16
N ASN A 200 -1.54 -5.34 -17.12
CA ASN A 200 -0.36 -6.18 -17.20
C ASN A 200 -0.26 -7.08 -15.94
N ASN A 201 0.68 -8.01 -15.94
CA ASN A 201 0.82 -8.98 -14.85
C ASN A 201 1.79 -8.54 -13.73
N LEU A 202 2.37 -7.34 -13.80
CA LEU A 202 3.46 -6.95 -12.89
C LEU A 202 3.07 -7.03 -11.41
N TYR A 203 1.86 -6.54 -11.08
CA TYR A 203 1.32 -6.61 -9.72
C TYR A 203 0.96 -8.03 -9.28
N SER A 204 0.51 -8.88 -10.21
CA SER A 204 0.24 -10.30 -9.97
C SER A 204 1.52 -11.08 -9.65
N ASP A 205 2.57 -10.85 -10.44
CA ASP A 205 3.88 -11.49 -10.28
C ASP A 205 4.55 -11.05 -8.95
N LEU A 206 4.39 -9.78 -8.58
CA LEU A 206 4.84 -9.27 -7.30
C LEU A 206 4.09 -9.91 -6.12
N ALA A 207 2.76 -10.07 -6.20
CA ALA A 207 2.01 -10.77 -5.16
C ALA A 207 2.45 -12.23 -4.98
N GLN A 208 2.74 -12.93 -6.08
CA GLN A 208 3.29 -14.27 -5.99
C GLN A 208 4.65 -14.27 -5.27
N SER A 209 5.48 -13.26 -5.51
CA SER A 209 6.75 -13.11 -4.78
C SER A 209 6.50 -12.81 -3.29
N LEU A 210 5.59 -11.90 -2.94
CA LEU A 210 5.28 -11.52 -1.56
C LEU A 210 4.75 -12.70 -0.73
N THR A 211 3.84 -13.50 -1.30
CA THR A 211 3.25 -14.67 -0.63
C THR A 211 4.29 -15.74 -0.28
N GLN A 212 5.33 -15.93 -1.10
CA GLN A 212 6.43 -16.84 -0.78
C GLN A 212 7.15 -16.46 0.52
N TYR A 213 7.19 -15.15 0.83
CA TYR A 213 7.84 -14.61 2.02
C TYR A 213 6.84 -14.24 3.13
N GLN A 214 5.59 -14.70 3.04
CA GLN A 214 4.56 -14.43 4.05
C GLN A 214 4.30 -12.93 4.24
N ILE A 215 4.32 -12.19 3.15
CA ILE A 215 4.02 -10.75 3.13
C ILE A 215 2.67 -10.53 2.48
N LEU A 216 1.80 -9.79 3.16
CA LEU A 216 0.51 -9.34 2.65
C LEU A 216 0.48 -7.83 2.45
N VAL A 217 -0.38 -7.33 1.56
CA VAL A 217 -0.52 -5.90 1.27
C VAL A 217 -1.98 -5.48 1.40
N ASP A 218 -2.26 -4.59 2.35
CA ASP A 218 -3.51 -3.85 2.41
C ASP A 218 -3.34 -2.53 1.66
N LEU A 219 -4.38 -2.12 0.91
CA LEU A 219 -4.38 -0.89 0.13
C LEU A 219 -5.50 0.04 0.61
N PHE A 220 -5.12 1.21 1.08
CA PHE A 220 -5.97 2.37 1.29
C PHE A 220 -5.84 3.31 0.10
N ALA A 221 -6.71 3.12 -0.89
CA ALA A 221 -6.75 3.90 -2.11
C ALA A 221 -7.67 5.11 -1.95
N CYS A 222 -7.07 6.30 -1.85
CA CYS A 222 -7.73 7.58 -1.65
C CYS A 222 -7.45 8.55 -2.82
N PRO A 223 -7.77 8.18 -4.07
CA PRO A 223 -7.39 9.02 -5.20
C PRO A 223 -8.32 10.23 -5.34
N ILE A 224 -7.72 11.38 -5.69
CA ILE A 224 -8.47 12.59 -6.07
C ILE A 224 -9.02 12.45 -7.49
N ASN A 225 -8.21 11.86 -8.39
CA ASN A 225 -8.53 11.64 -9.80
C ASN A 225 -8.79 10.15 -10.09
N GLN A 226 -8.97 9.78 -11.35
CA GLN A 226 -9.15 8.38 -11.74
C GLN A 226 -7.90 7.55 -11.46
N LEU A 227 -8.06 6.39 -10.81
CA LEU A 227 -7.01 5.41 -10.57
C LEU A 227 -7.42 4.08 -11.21
N ASP A 228 -6.55 3.49 -12.04
CA ASP A 228 -6.79 2.15 -12.60
C ASP A 228 -6.54 1.07 -11.53
N LEU A 229 -7.53 0.94 -10.66
CA LEU A 229 -7.53 -0.01 -9.56
C LEU A 229 -7.50 -1.45 -10.05
N ALA A 230 -8.07 -1.76 -11.21
CA ALA A 230 -8.06 -3.12 -11.77
C ALA A 230 -6.63 -3.61 -12.08
N THR A 231 -5.70 -2.71 -12.36
CA THR A 231 -4.28 -3.05 -12.54
C THR A 231 -3.56 -3.33 -11.21
N ILE A 232 -3.88 -2.60 -10.14
CA ILE A 232 -3.23 -2.76 -8.81
C ILE A 232 -3.87 -3.90 -8.00
N TYR A 233 -5.18 -4.10 -8.13
CA TYR A 233 -5.98 -5.01 -7.31
C TYR A 233 -5.44 -6.46 -7.21
N PRO A 234 -4.87 -7.08 -8.28
CA PRO A 234 -4.27 -8.40 -8.15
C PRO A 234 -3.19 -8.50 -7.07
N LEU A 235 -2.45 -7.42 -6.80
CA LEU A 235 -1.46 -7.39 -5.72
C LEU A 235 -2.11 -7.71 -4.37
N ILE A 236 -3.25 -7.06 -4.11
CA ILE A 236 -3.96 -7.10 -2.84
C ILE A 236 -4.66 -8.45 -2.69
N LYS A 237 -5.41 -8.83 -3.73
CA LYS A 237 -6.17 -10.08 -3.77
C LYS A 237 -5.25 -11.31 -3.60
N ASN A 238 -4.16 -11.37 -4.36
CA ASN A 238 -3.31 -12.56 -4.38
C ASN A 238 -2.37 -12.63 -3.16
N SER A 239 -2.07 -11.49 -2.51
CA SER A 239 -1.30 -11.47 -1.25
C SER A 239 -2.15 -11.73 0.00
N GLY A 240 -3.48 -11.84 -0.15
CA GLY A 240 -4.41 -12.07 0.97
C GLY A 240 -4.72 -10.83 1.80
N GLY A 241 -4.46 -9.63 1.26
CA GLY A 241 -4.78 -8.37 1.90
C GLY A 241 -6.17 -7.84 1.55
N THR A 242 -6.45 -6.63 2.02
CA THR A 242 -7.74 -5.95 1.91
C THR A 242 -7.63 -4.63 1.14
N LEU A 243 -8.63 -4.35 0.32
CA LEU A 243 -8.76 -3.08 -0.40
C LEU A 243 -9.79 -2.19 0.29
N TYR A 244 -9.36 -0.99 0.66
CA TYR A 244 -10.18 0.12 1.12
C TYR A 244 -10.17 1.21 0.05
N PHE A 245 -11.31 1.49 -0.57
CA PHE A 245 -11.40 2.43 -1.70
C PHE A 245 -12.30 3.62 -1.37
N TYR A 246 -11.75 4.83 -1.53
CA TYR A 246 -12.40 6.11 -1.29
C TYR A 246 -12.34 6.95 -2.57
N PRO A 247 -13.32 6.82 -3.46
CA PRO A 247 -13.32 7.54 -4.74
C PRO A 247 -13.44 9.04 -4.52
N GLN A 248 -12.69 9.83 -5.30
CA GLN A 248 -12.69 11.30 -5.21
C GLN A 248 -12.53 11.77 -3.77
N PHE A 249 -11.43 11.33 -3.14
CA PHE A 249 -11.26 11.46 -1.69
C PHE A 249 -11.48 12.89 -1.20
N ASN A 250 -12.45 13.04 -0.31
CA ASN A 250 -12.76 14.27 0.41
C ASN A 250 -12.72 14.01 1.91
N ILE A 251 -11.88 14.75 2.61
CA ILE A 251 -11.68 14.63 4.05
C ILE A 251 -12.97 14.83 4.85
N HIS A 252 -13.83 15.76 4.45
CA HIS A 252 -15.07 16.04 5.17
C HIS A 252 -16.06 14.87 5.12
N GLN A 253 -15.98 14.04 4.07
CA GLN A 253 -16.86 12.90 3.88
C GLN A 253 -16.27 11.61 4.46
N TYR A 254 -14.97 11.36 4.25
CA TYR A 254 -14.36 10.06 4.53
C TYR A 254 -13.53 10.00 5.81
N SER A 255 -13.33 11.13 6.52
CA SER A 255 -12.42 11.16 7.66
C SER A 255 -12.76 10.20 8.79
N GLU A 256 -14.04 9.99 9.13
CA GLU A 256 -14.42 9.02 10.16
C GLU A 256 -14.26 7.59 9.67
N LYS A 257 -14.78 7.30 8.46
CA LYS A 257 -14.69 5.97 7.85
C LYS A 257 -13.24 5.46 7.76
N ILE A 258 -12.32 6.29 7.26
CA ILE A 258 -10.91 5.88 7.12
C ILE A 258 -10.24 5.66 8.48
N LYS A 259 -10.59 6.44 9.51
CA LYS A 259 -10.07 6.26 10.88
C LYS A 259 -10.50 4.91 11.44
N GLU A 260 -11.77 4.55 11.26
CA GLU A 260 -12.31 3.26 11.71
C GLU A 260 -11.73 2.09 10.93
N GLU A 261 -11.57 2.22 9.61
CA GLU A 261 -10.99 1.16 8.78
C GLU A 261 -9.50 0.94 9.06
N ILE A 262 -8.73 2.00 9.34
CA ILE A 262 -7.33 1.89 9.82
C ILE A 262 -7.30 1.23 11.20
N PHE A 263 -8.19 1.64 12.12
CA PHE A 263 -8.32 1.02 13.44
C PHE A 263 -8.60 -0.47 13.31
N PHE A 264 -9.58 -0.84 12.49
CA PHE A 264 -9.96 -2.23 12.23
C PHE A 264 -8.79 -3.02 11.63
N ALA A 265 -8.13 -2.48 10.59
CA ALA A 265 -7.02 -3.15 9.92
C ALA A 265 -5.83 -3.45 10.85
N LEU A 266 -5.65 -2.64 11.91
CA LEU A 266 -4.57 -2.79 12.89
C LEU A 266 -4.95 -3.64 14.10
N THR A 267 -6.22 -3.64 14.52
CA THR A 267 -6.69 -4.31 15.75
C THR A 267 -7.37 -5.65 15.51
N THR A 268 -7.73 -5.97 14.26
CA THR A 268 -8.34 -7.25 13.92
C THR A 268 -7.39 -8.39 14.23
N GLU A 269 -7.91 -9.45 14.86
CA GLU A 269 -7.16 -10.67 15.11
C GLU A 269 -6.70 -11.28 13.78
N ALA A 270 -5.38 -11.39 13.63
CA ALA A 270 -4.74 -11.90 12.42
C ALA A 270 -3.84 -13.10 12.75
N ALA A 271 -3.89 -14.11 11.89
CA ALA A 271 -2.98 -15.24 11.91
C ALA A 271 -1.98 -15.12 10.76
N TRP A 272 -0.69 -15.18 11.09
CA TRP A 272 0.40 -15.09 10.12
C TRP A 272 0.85 -16.48 9.69
N GLU A 273 1.48 -16.59 8.51
CA GLU A 273 1.99 -17.86 7.98
C GLU A 273 0.92 -18.98 7.85
N SER A 274 -0.34 -18.59 7.61
CA SER A 274 -1.47 -19.53 7.64
C SER A 274 -1.63 -20.30 6.33
N VAL A 275 -1.94 -21.59 6.44
CA VAL A 275 -2.26 -22.47 5.30
C VAL A 275 -3.58 -23.19 5.56
N MET A 276 -4.55 -22.99 4.68
CA MET A 276 -5.85 -23.67 4.74
C MET A 276 -5.85 -24.90 3.83
N ARG A 277 -6.23 -26.07 4.36
CA ARG A 277 -6.39 -27.31 3.59
C ARG A 277 -7.73 -27.97 3.91
N ILE A 278 -8.60 -28.04 2.91
CA ILE A 278 -9.89 -28.74 3.00
C ILE A 278 -9.69 -30.20 2.57
N ARG A 279 -10.12 -31.15 3.40
CA ARG A 279 -10.11 -32.60 3.09
C ARG A 279 -11.55 -33.10 3.07
N ILE A 280 -11.88 -33.93 2.09
CA ILE A 280 -13.21 -34.55 1.93
C ILE A 280 -13.09 -36.07 2.05
N SER A 281 -14.13 -36.71 2.60
CA SER A 281 -14.25 -38.16 2.81
C SER A 281 -14.65 -38.91 1.55
#